data_AF-A0A926P7I1-F1
#
_entry.id   AF-A0A926P7I1-F1
#
_cell.length_a   1.000
_cell.length_b   1.000
_cell.length_c   1.000
_cell.angle_alpha   90.00
_cell.angle_beta   90.00
_cell.angle_gamma   90.00
#
_symmetry.space_group_name_H-M   'P 1'
#
loop_
_entity.id
_entity.type
_entity.pdbx_description
1 polymer ?
#
loop_
_entity_poly.entity_id
_entity_poly.type
_entity_poly.pdbx_seq_one_letter_code
_entity_poly.pdbx_strand_id
1 'polypeptide(L)'
;MPYLTNSKDIQDLMASYAQSQILWIDTEVADHQTRKPKVSLIQVLDDPTDLTGEQVSILDVLDHPELIDYFVDKIIVNPAVEKVFHNASYDLKLLGKAKAQNVTCTLELAKKIPYYLLQVRNLQLKTLAEELCYFPPVDKTEQTSDWGVRPLTASQLHYAKMDAIYVAHVHQQLLKLNRRSEPDPASEDLTALSDRYQQIAYQWKLLDTEMTHLQERLKKAMQAQNVSETEVFELSSYQRTSKKVQFDQLAKLAQAKGIELDFPVALTQKLQKELGVMIEQLQVEEDVTTNWRLSVKDQNDEELPF
;
A
#
# COMPACT_ATOMS: atom_id res chain seq x y z
N MET A 1 30.59 -7.14 -4.66
CA MET A 1 29.66 -6.61 -3.67
C MET A 1 30.42 -5.80 -2.63
N PRO A 2 30.47 -4.47 -2.77
CA PRO A 2 31.05 -3.61 -1.74
C PRO A 2 30.21 -3.64 -0.45
N TYR A 3 30.79 -4.16 0.63
CA TYR A 3 30.30 -3.97 2.01
C TYR A 3 31.15 -2.89 2.66
N LEU A 4 30.56 -1.73 2.93
CA LEU A 4 31.26 -0.56 3.43
C LEU A 4 30.90 -0.30 4.89
N THR A 5 31.92 -0.12 5.72
CA THR A 5 31.81 0.20 7.15
C THR A 5 32.45 1.53 7.52
N ASN A 6 33.27 2.11 6.63
CA ASN A 6 33.89 3.40 6.86
C ASN A 6 32.95 4.53 6.45
N SER A 7 32.66 5.46 7.37
CA SER A 7 31.72 6.55 7.14
C SER A 7 32.08 7.43 5.93
N LYS A 8 33.37 7.66 5.66
CA LYS A 8 33.81 8.47 4.52
C LYS A 8 33.54 7.76 3.19
N ASP A 9 33.92 6.49 3.09
CA ASP A 9 33.70 5.70 1.88
C ASP A 9 32.19 5.57 1.58
N ILE A 10 31.37 5.42 2.63
CA ILE A 10 29.90 5.42 2.52
C ILE A 10 29.39 6.77 1.99
N GLN A 11 29.84 7.89 2.55
CA GLN A 11 29.41 9.23 2.10
C GLN A 11 29.82 9.53 0.65
N ASP A 12 31.04 9.14 0.26
CA ASP A 12 31.55 9.33 -1.09
C ASP A 12 30.72 8.52 -2.10
N LEU A 13 30.35 7.28 -1.77
CA LEU A 13 29.46 6.45 -2.60
C LEU A 13 28.02 6.99 -2.66
N MET A 14 27.46 7.42 -1.52
CA MET A 14 26.15 8.06 -1.49
C MET A 14 26.11 9.33 -2.35
N ALA A 15 27.21 10.08 -2.40
CA ALA A 15 27.32 11.26 -3.26
C ALA A 15 27.29 10.88 -4.76
N SER A 16 27.90 9.77 -5.17
CA SER A 16 27.80 9.31 -6.56
C SER A 16 26.39 8.85 -6.93
N TYR A 17 25.64 8.24 -6.00
CA TYR A 17 24.26 7.82 -6.25
C TYR A 17 23.28 8.97 -6.52
N ALA A 18 23.63 10.20 -6.14
CA ALA A 18 22.81 11.38 -6.48
C ALA A 18 22.77 11.68 -7.99
N GLN A 19 23.62 11.02 -8.79
CA GLN A 19 23.63 11.12 -10.26
C GLN A 19 22.87 9.97 -10.94
N SER A 20 22.47 8.93 -10.20
CA SER A 20 21.72 7.80 -10.73
C SER A 20 20.28 8.21 -11.06
N GLN A 21 19.69 7.60 -12.09
CA GLN A 21 18.30 7.86 -12.44
C GLN A 21 17.32 7.14 -11.51
N ILE A 22 17.65 5.90 -11.16
CA ILE A 22 16.83 5.02 -10.32
C ILE A 22 17.77 4.31 -9.34
N LEU A 23 17.32 4.16 -8.10
CA LEU A 23 17.97 3.34 -7.08
C LEU A 23 16.96 2.34 -6.53
N TRP A 24 17.34 1.07 -6.49
CA TRP A 24 16.59 0.01 -5.79
C TRP A 24 17.20 -0.17 -4.41
N ILE A 25 16.38 0.07 -3.41
CA ILE A 25 16.84 0.22 -2.03
C ILE A 25 16.06 -0.74 -1.15
N ASP A 26 16.78 -1.35 -0.21
CA ASP A 26 16.18 -2.02 0.94
C ASP A 26 16.91 -1.61 2.22
N THR A 27 16.32 -1.94 3.39
CA THR A 27 16.95 -1.68 4.68
C THR A 27 16.82 -2.86 5.64
N GLU A 28 17.83 -3.01 6.49
CA GLU A 28 17.76 -3.96 7.62
C GLU A 28 17.74 -3.22 8.94
N VAL A 29 17.02 -3.78 9.91
CA VAL A 29 16.69 -3.11 11.17
C VAL A 29 17.21 -3.89 12.37
N ALA A 30 18.04 -3.24 13.18
CA ALA A 30 18.42 -3.72 14.50
C ALA A 30 17.37 -3.31 15.55
N ASP A 31 17.31 -4.05 16.67
CA ASP A 31 16.42 -3.77 17.79
C ASP A 31 14.91 -3.70 17.40
N HIS A 32 14.48 -4.49 16.40
CA HIS A 32 13.13 -4.44 15.83
C HIS A 32 12.01 -4.70 16.85
N GLN A 33 12.31 -5.41 17.94
CA GLN A 33 11.36 -5.71 19.04
C GLN A 33 11.27 -4.60 20.08
N THR A 34 12.16 -3.60 20.02
CA THR A 34 12.21 -2.51 20.98
C THR A 34 11.34 -1.32 20.52
N ARG A 35 11.16 -0.34 21.41
CA ARG A 35 10.47 0.92 21.08
C ARG A 35 11.31 1.87 20.21
N LYS A 36 12.56 1.53 19.91
CA LYS A 36 13.51 2.38 19.17
C LYS A 36 14.31 1.53 18.17
N PRO A 37 13.66 0.98 17.12
CA PRO A 37 14.38 0.29 16.05
C PRO A 37 15.38 1.22 15.39
N LYS A 38 16.53 0.66 14.98
CA LYS A 38 17.61 1.40 14.32
C LYS A 38 17.84 0.82 12.94
N VAL A 39 18.03 1.67 11.94
CA VAL A 39 18.51 1.22 10.63
C VAL A 39 19.94 0.72 10.82
N SER A 40 20.16 -0.54 10.47
CA SER A 40 21.44 -1.22 10.60
C SER A 40 22.19 -1.22 9.28
N LEU A 41 21.49 -1.55 8.19
CA LEU A 41 22.04 -1.57 6.84
C LEU A 41 21.13 -0.83 5.88
N ILE A 42 21.74 -0.24 4.85
CA ILE A 42 21.06 0.23 3.65
C ILE A 42 21.69 -0.52 2.48
N GLN A 43 20.87 -1.21 1.69
CA GLN A 43 21.33 -1.84 0.45
C GLN A 43 20.91 -0.97 -0.72
N VAL A 44 21.82 -0.75 -1.66
CA VAL A 44 21.58 0.10 -2.82
C VAL A 44 22.07 -0.61 -4.07
N LEU A 45 21.19 -0.71 -5.05
CA LEU A 45 21.50 -1.10 -6.42
C LEU A 45 21.14 0.05 -7.36
N ASP A 46 22.04 0.39 -8.29
CA ASP A 46 21.87 1.45 -9.28
C ASP A 46 21.89 0.95 -10.74
N ASP A 47 22.13 -0.36 -10.93
CA ASP A 47 22.03 -1.05 -12.23
C ASP A 47 21.07 -2.25 -12.11
N PRO A 48 19.89 -2.22 -12.73
CA PRO A 48 18.92 -3.30 -12.58
C PRO A 48 19.28 -4.54 -13.43
N THR A 49 20.35 -4.49 -14.23
CA THR A 49 20.84 -5.64 -15.00
C THR A 49 21.77 -6.53 -14.20
N ASP A 50 22.16 -6.11 -12.98
CA ASP A 50 22.98 -6.92 -12.09
C ASP A 50 22.20 -8.11 -11.52
N LEU A 51 22.51 -9.30 -12.04
CA LEU A 51 22.01 -10.59 -11.56
C LEU A 51 22.96 -11.26 -10.56
N THR A 52 24.22 -10.85 -10.49
CA THR A 52 25.24 -11.47 -9.64
C THR A 52 25.27 -10.85 -8.25
N GLY A 53 24.78 -9.62 -8.13
CA GLY A 53 24.83 -8.77 -6.94
C GLY A 53 26.21 -8.18 -6.69
N GLU A 54 27.09 -8.20 -7.69
CA GLU A 54 28.43 -7.65 -7.54
C GLU A 54 28.44 -6.13 -7.40
N GLN A 55 27.42 -5.46 -7.96
CA GLN A 55 27.22 -4.01 -7.97
C GLN A 55 26.33 -3.52 -6.82
N VAL A 56 25.66 -4.43 -6.09
CA VAL A 56 24.91 -4.07 -4.89
C VAL A 56 25.88 -3.60 -3.80
N SER A 57 25.65 -2.39 -3.32
CA SER A 57 26.37 -1.84 -2.17
C SER A 57 25.60 -2.07 -0.89
N ILE A 58 26.28 -2.59 0.12
CA ILE A 58 25.75 -2.75 1.48
C ILE A 58 26.47 -1.74 2.37
N LEU A 59 25.70 -0.77 2.87
CA LEU A 59 26.19 0.34 3.68
C LEU A 59 25.88 0.04 5.15
N ASP A 60 26.93 -0.12 5.96
CA ASP A 60 26.79 -0.29 7.40
C ASP A 60 26.59 1.06 8.08
N VAL A 61 25.36 1.28 8.58
CA VAL A 61 24.91 2.56 9.15
C VAL A 61 24.49 2.41 10.61
N LEU A 62 24.73 1.25 11.21
CA LEU A 62 24.38 0.97 12.59
C LEU A 62 25.10 1.94 13.52
N ASP A 63 24.34 2.61 14.39
CA ASP A 63 24.83 3.62 15.33
C ASP A 63 25.51 4.85 14.67
N HIS A 64 25.27 5.08 13.38
CA HIS A 64 25.73 6.23 12.60
C HIS A 64 24.56 7.09 12.07
N PRO A 65 23.83 7.81 12.95
CA PRO A 65 22.69 8.62 12.54
C PRO A 65 23.06 9.70 11.51
N GLU A 66 24.30 10.20 11.52
CA GLU A 66 24.80 11.15 10.54
C GLU A 66 24.86 10.59 9.11
N LEU A 67 25.07 9.28 8.96
CA LEU A 67 25.02 8.63 7.64
C LEU A 67 23.59 8.50 7.14
N ILE A 68 22.64 8.24 8.04
CA ILE A 68 21.21 8.23 7.70
C ILE A 68 20.76 9.62 7.27
N ASP A 69 21.08 10.66 8.05
CA ASP A 69 20.75 12.05 7.70
C ASP A 69 21.36 12.44 6.34
N TYR A 70 22.61 12.06 6.09
CA TYR A 70 23.26 12.31 4.81
C TYR A 70 22.58 11.57 3.65
N PHE A 71 22.21 10.30 3.84
CA PHE A 71 21.45 9.53 2.84
C PHE A 71 20.11 10.19 2.54
N VAL A 72 19.41 10.66 3.58
CA VAL A 72 18.14 11.34 3.42
C VAL A 72 18.30 12.61 2.60
N ASP A 73 19.25 13.46 2.98
CA ASP A 73 19.49 14.76 2.34
C ASP A 73 19.98 14.64 0.89
N LYS A 74 20.76 13.60 0.56
CA LYS A 74 21.30 13.42 -0.80
C LYS A 74 20.40 12.63 -1.72
N ILE A 75 19.69 11.62 -1.19
CA ILE A 75 18.99 10.62 -2.00
C ILE A 75 17.48 10.69 -1.77
N ILE A 76 17.01 10.50 -0.53
CA ILE A 76 15.57 10.34 -0.24
C ILE A 76 14.77 11.57 -0.64
N VAL A 77 15.28 12.78 -0.36
CA VAL A 77 14.60 14.04 -0.68
C VAL A 77 14.83 14.50 -2.12
N ASN A 78 15.75 13.89 -2.87
CA ASN A 78 16.13 14.34 -4.21
C ASN A 78 15.10 13.89 -5.26
N PRO A 79 14.33 14.78 -5.89
CA PRO A 79 13.31 14.39 -6.87
C PRO A 79 13.88 13.85 -8.18
N ALA A 80 15.14 14.15 -8.51
CA ALA A 80 15.77 13.72 -9.76
C ALA A 80 16.10 12.22 -9.79
N VAL A 81 16.17 11.59 -8.61
CA VAL A 81 16.45 10.15 -8.46
C VAL A 81 15.15 9.45 -8.08
N GLU A 82 14.74 8.43 -8.82
CA GLU A 82 13.65 7.55 -8.41
C GLU A 82 14.16 6.57 -7.35
N LYS A 83 13.46 6.44 -6.22
CA LYS A 83 13.79 5.44 -5.21
C LYS A 83 12.73 4.36 -5.21
N VAL A 84 13.16 3.13 -5.47
CA VAL A 84 12.27 1.98 -5.56
C VAL A 84 12.50 1.10 -4.34
N PHE A 85 11.43 0.85 -3.60
CA PHE A 85 11.43 -0.04 -2.44
C PHE A 85 10.32 -1.09 -2.58
N HIS A 86 10.43 -2.18 -1.83
CA HIS A 86 9.27 -3.02 -1.53
C HIS A 86 8.68 -2.64 -0.18
N ASN A 87 7.37 -2.36 -0.14
CA ASN A 87 6.71 -1.84 1.07
C ASN A 87 7.37 -0.56 1.64
N ALA A 88 7.70 0.39 0.76
CA ALA A 88 8.42 1.64 1.05
C ALA A 88 7.99 2.38 2.33
N SER A 89 6.70 2.28 2.69
CA SER A 89 6.16 2.95 3.88
C SER A 89 6.84 2.53 5.18
N TYR A 90 7.37 1.31 5.25
CA TYR A 90 8.09 0.77 6.39
C TYR A 90 9.50 1.38 6.48
N ASP A 91 10.31 1.26 5.42
CA ASP A 91 11.67 1.77 5.37
C ASP A 91 11.71 3.29 5.52
N LEU A 92 10.83 3.99 4.81
CA LEU A 92 10.75 5.44 4.88
C LEU A 92 10.36 5.93 6.28
N LYS A 93 9.59 5.16 7.06
CA LYS A 93 9.31 5.52 8.46
C LYS A 93 10.61 5.64 9.28
N LEU A 94 11.61 4.83 8.97
CA LEU A 94 12.91 4.83 9.62
C LEU A 94 13.88 5.84 8.96
N LEU A 95 13.72 6.11 7.66
CA LEU A 95 14.53 7.04 6.85
C LEU A 95 13.90 8.45 6.69
N GLY A 96 13.15 8.96 7.67
CA GLY A 96 12.70 10.37 7.65
C GLY A 96 11.49 10.69 6.75
N LYS A 97 10.56 9.74 6.59
CA LYS A 97 9.29 9.69 5.82
C LYS A 97 8.71 10.98 5.25
N ALA A 98 8.66 12.06 6.03
CA ALA A 98 7.94 13.29 5.67
C ALA A 98 8.52 14.04 4.47
N LYS A 99 9.77 13.77 4.07
CA LYS A 99 10.46 14.52 3.01
C LYS A 99 10.78 13.71 1.75
N ALA A 100 10.40 12.43 1.70
CA ALA A 100 10.74 11.56 0.58
C ALA A 100 10.02 12.02 -0.70
N GLN A 101 10.77 12.12 -1.81
CA GLN A 101 10.25 12.53 -3.12
C GLN A 101 10.55 11.45 -4.16
N ASN A 102 9.77 11.37 -5.24
CA ASN A 102 9.98 10.42 -6.35
C ASN A 102 10.24 8.97 -5.86
N VAL A 103 9.28 8.44 -5.11
CA VAL A 103 9.33 7.08 -4.55
C VAL A 103 8.35 6.18 -5.29
N THR A 104 8.84 5.02 -5.71
CA THR A 104 8.03 3.93 -6.24
C THR A 104 8.01 2.77 -5.26
N CYS A 105 6.82 2.27 -4.93
CA CYS A 105 6.64 1.13 -4.05
C CYS A 105 6.13 -0.07 -4.85
N THR A 106 6.95 -1.13 -4.96
CA THR A 106 6.58 -2.33 -5.74
C THR A 106 5.35 -3.04 -5.16
N LEU A 107 5.14 -2.99 -3.84
CA LEU A 107 3.93 -3.52 -3.21
C LEU A 107 2.66 -2.77 -3.67
N GLU A 108 2.73 -1.44 -3.75
CA GLU A 108 1.59 -0.63 -4.19
C GLU A 108 1.33 -0.75 -5.69
N LEU A 109 2.39 -0.93 -6.50
CA LEU A 109 2.24 -1.28 -7.92
C LEU A 109 1.53 -2.63 -8.05
N ALA A 110 1.99 -3.66 -7.33
CA ALA A 110 1.44 -5.00 -7.40
C ALA A 110 -0.05 -5.06 -7.02
N LYS A 111 -0.48 -4.30 -6.00
CA LYS A 111 -1.89 -4.21 -5.57
C LYS A 111 -2.85 -3.67 -6.63
N LYS A 112 -2.36 -2.86 -7.56
CA LYS A 112 -3.17 -2.26 -8.64
C LYS A 112 -3.33 -3.19 -9.84
N ILE A 113 -2.46 -4.19 -9.98
CA ILE A 113 -2.50 -5.12 -11.11
C ILE A 113 -3.58 -6.17 -10.84
N PRO A 114 -4.52 -6.38 -11.79
CA PRO A 114 -5.60 -7.33 -11.60
C PRO A 114 -5.07 -8.77 -11.55
N TYR A 115 -5.75 -9.62 -10.77
CA TYR A 115 -5.35 -11.00 -10.52
C TYR A 115 -5.03 -11.82 -11.77
N TYR A 116 -5.79 -11.66 -12.86
CA TYR A 116 -5.56 -12.43 -14.09
C TYR A 116 -4.19 -12.14 -14.74
N LEU A 117 -3.58 -10.98 -14.45
CA LEU A 117 -2.22 -10.62 -14.89
C LEU A 117 -1.14 -10.94 -13.85
N LEU A 118 -1.48 -10.90 -12.55
CA LEU A 118 -0.55 -11.17 -11.45
C LEU A 118 -1.07 -12.30 -10.56
N GLN A 119 -0.87 -13.53 -11.03
CA GLN A 119 -1.33 -14.76 -10.36
C GLN A 119 -0.27 -15.30 -9.40
N VAL A 120 -0.07 -14.60 -8.28
CA VAL A 120 0.90 -14.99 -7.24
C VAL A 120 0.22 -15.33 -5.93
N ARG A 121 0.87 -16.17 -5.11
CA ARG A 121 0.29 -16.59 -3.81
C ARG A 121 0.09 -15.44 -2.82
N ASN A 122 1.01 -14.47 -2.81
CA ASN A 122 0.94 -13.25 -2.01
C ASN A 122 1.86 -12.18 -2.61
N LEU A 123 1.79 -10.96 -2.09
CA LEU A 123 2.55 -9.82 -2.61
C LEU A 123 3.85 -9.54 -1.83
N GLN A 124 4.40 -10.50 -1.08
CA GLN A 124 5.72 -10.34 -0.45
C GLN A 124 6.81 -10.32 -1.52
N LEU A 125 7.86 -9.52 -1.30
CA LEU A 125 9.00 -9.38 -2.23
C LEU A 125 9.52 -10.71 -2.75
N LYS A 126 9.76 -11.67 -1.86
CA LYS A 126 10.34 -12.97 -2.22
C LYS A 126 9.39 -13.84 -3.03
N THR A 127 8.10 -13.82 -2.70
CA THR A 127 7.09 -14.51 -3.50
C THR A 127 7.01 -13.91 -4.90
N LEU A 128 7.09 -12.58 -5.02
CA LEU A 128 7.18 -11.92 -6.32
C LEU A 128 8.49 -12.28 -7.04
N ALA A 129 9.63 -12.31 -6.36
CA ALA A 129 10.90 -12.69 -6.97
C ALA A 129 10.86 -14.14 -7.52
N GLU A 130 10.35 -15.09 -6.75
CA GLU A 130 10.21 -16.49 -7.15
C GLU A 130 9.21 -16.66 -8.30
N GLU A 131 7.98 -16.18 -8.13
CA GLU A 131 6.87 -16.53 -9.04
C GLU A 131 6.78 -15.60 -10.25
N LEU A 132 7.15 -14.33 -10.11
CA LEU A 132 7.09 -13.35 -11.19
C LEU A 132 8.43 -13.23 -11.93
N CYS A 133 9.56 -13.39 -11.23
CA CYS A 133 10.89 -13.24 -11.82
C CYS A 133 11.66 -14.55 -11.98
N TYR A 134 11.08 -15.69 -11.55
CA TYR A 134 11.66 -17.03 -11.67
C TYR A 134 13.01 -17.19 -10.94
N PHE A 135 13.23 -16.45 -9.86
CA PHE A 135 14.36 -16.70 -8.99
C PHE A 135 14.23 -18.08 -8.30
N PRO A 136 15.35 -18.75 -7.98
CA PRO A 136 15.34 -19.94 -7.14
C PRO A 136 14.66 -19.67 -5.79
N PRO A 137 14.18 -20.72 -5.09
CA PRO A 137 13.57 -20.57 -3.76
C PRO A 137 14.45 -19.74 -2.84
N VAL A 138 13.89 -18.66 -2.30
CA VAL A 138 14.63 -17.68 -1.52
C VAL A 138 14.66 -18.10 -0.07
N ASP A 139 15.87 -18.18 0.50
CA ASP A 139 16.01 -18.45 1.92
C ASP A 139 15.42 -17.28 2.75
N LYS A 140 14.57 -17.61 3.71
CA LYS A 140 13.90 -16.67 4.60
C LYS A 140 14.48 -16.65 6.01
N THR A 141 15.49 -17.47 6.29
CA THR A 141 16.11 -17.59 7.63
C THR A 141 16.57 -16.23 8.18
N GLU A 142 17.26 -15.42 7.37
CA GLU A 142 17.86 -14.17 7.84
C GLU A 142 16.83 -13.01 8.00
N GLN A 143 15.56 -13.18 7.61
CA GLN A 143 14.49 -12.17 7.81
C GLN A 143 14.28 -11.80 9.27
N THR A 144 14.61 -12.73 10.17
CA THR A 144 14.46 -12.57 11.62
C THR A 144 15.81 -12.56 12.34
N SER A 145 16.90 -12.41 11.59
CA SER A 145 18.25 -12.37 12.15
C SER A 145 18.49 -11.12 12.98
N ASP A 146 19.46 -11.19 13.90
CA ASP A 146 19.89 -10.04 14.66
C ASP A 146 20.86 -9.20 13.82
N TRP A 147 20.31 -8.20 13.13
CA TRP A 147 21.07 -7.23 12.35
C TRP A 147 21.84 -6.22 13.22
N GLY A 148 21.75 -6.27 14.55
CA GLY A 148 22.56 -5.47 15.46
C GLY A 148 23.95 -6.05 15.75
N VAL A 149 24.18 -7.33 15.41
CA VAL A 149 25.44 -8.02 15.70
C VAL A 149 26.46 -7.78 14.60
N ARG A 150 27.72 -7.60 15.00
CA ARG A 150 28.89 -7.51 14.10
C ARG A 150 29.99 -8.49 14.55
N PRO A 151 30.80 -9.03 13.62
CA PRO A 151 30.68 -8.89 12.16
C PRO A 151 29.44 -9.62 11.61
N LEU A 152 28.91 -9.15 10.49
CA LEU A 152 27.83 -9.84 9.78
C LEU A 152 28.31 -11.18 9.23
N THR A 153 27.43 -12.17 9.23
CA THR A 153 27.73 -13.48 8.62
C THR A 153 27.70 -13.39 7.10
N ALA A 154 28.31 -14.38 6.44
CA ALA A 154 28.23 -14.49 4.97
C ALA A 154 26.79 -14.68 4.48
N SER A 155 25.93 -15.35 5.25
CA SER A 155 24.52 -15.54 4.93
C SER A 155 23.74 -14.23 5.04
N GLN A 156 23.95 -13.43 6.08
CA GLN A 156 23.36 -12.09 6.22
C GLN A 156 23.77 -11.16 5.08
N LEU A 157 25.06 -11.11 4.73
CA LEU A 157 25.54 -10.30 3.62
C LEU A 157 24.94 -10.76 2.29
N HIS A 158 24.87 -12.08 2.05
CA HIS A 158 24.23 -12.61 0.85
C HIS A 158 22.75 -12.27 0.79
N TYR A 159 22.04 -12.42 1.91
CA TYR A 159 20.63 -12.10 2.03
C TYR A 159 20.35 -10.63 1.69
N ALA A 160 21.03 -9.71 2.38
CA ALA A 160 20.87 -8.27 2.20
C ALA A 160 21.14 -7.86 0.74
N LYS A 161 22.18 -8.44 0.14
CA LYS A 161 22.50 -8.24 -1.28
C LYS A 161 21.33 -8.63 -2.19
N MET A 162 20.74 -9.79 -1.95
CA MET A 162 19.72 -10.34 -2.82
C MET A 162 18.41 -9.55 -2.75
N ASP A 163 18.05 -8.97 -1.60
CA ASP A 163 16.81 -8.22 -1.48
C ASP A 163 16.80 -6.97 -2.39
N ALA A 164 17.89 -6.23 -2.51
CA ALA A 164 17.98 -5.13 -3.49
C ALA A 164 17.83 -5.60 -4.96
N ILE A 165 18.39 -6.77 -5.30
CA ILE A 165 18.25 -7.38 -6.64
C ILE A 165 16.80 -7.77 -6.89
N TYR A 166 16.13 -8.37 -5.90
CA TYR A 166 14.72 -8.73 -6.01
C TYR A 166 13.86 -7.50 -6.22
N VAL A 167 14.10 -6.41 -5.48
CA VAL A 167 13.37 -5.14 -5.66
C VAL A 167 13.51 -4.64 -7.10
N ALA A 168 14.71 -4.69 -7.67
CA ALA A 168 14.95 -4.29 -9.07
C ALA A 168 14.20 -5.13 -10.10
N HIS A 169 14.31 -6.45 -10.00
CA HIS A 169 13.69 -7.34 -10.98
C HIS A 169 12.17 -7.36 -10.88
N VAL A 170 11.65 -7.39 -9.65
CA VAL A 170 10.21 -7.31 -9.39
C VAL A 170 9.66 -5.98 -9.90
N HIS A 171 10.35 -4.86 -9.67
CA HIS A 171 9.96 -3.56 -10.20
C HIS A 171 9.80 -3.60 -11.74
N GLN A 172 10.81 -4.10 -12.45
CA GLN A 172 10.76 -4.17 -13.92
C GLN A 172 9.61 -5.04 -14.44
N GLN A 173 9.33 -6.19 -13.81
CA GLN A 173 8.22 -7.05 -14.21
C GLN A 173 6.87 -6.41 -13.92
N LEU A 174 6.72 -5.78 -12.75
CA LEU A 174 5.49 -5.06 -12.39
C LEU A 174 5.22 -3.90 -13.36
N LEU A 175 6.23 -3.15 -13.80
CA LEU A 175 6.05 -2.11 -14.81
C LEU A 175 5.54 -2.67 -16.16
N LYS A 176 6.01 -3.86 -16.57
CA LYS A 176 5.52 -4.51 -17.79
C LYS A 176 4.05 -4.93 -17.63
N LEU A 177 3.68 -5.47 -16.48
CA LEU A 177 2.31 -5.87 -16.19
C LEU A 177 1.37 -4.67 -16.04
N ASN A 178 1.80 -3.59 -15.39
CA ASN A 178 0.99 -2.38 -15.21
C ASN A 178 0.64 -1.73 -16.55
N ARG A 179 1.60 -1.68 -17.49
CA ARG A 179 1.33 -1.23 -18.86
C ARG A 179 0.29 -2.08 -19.61
N ARG A 180 0.15 -3.36 -19.24
CA ARG A 180 -0.87 -4.26 -19.81
C ARG A 180 -2.21 -4.17 -19.10
N SER A 181 -2.25 -3.70 -17.86
CA SER A 181 -3.49 -3.49 -17.10
C SER A 181 -4.17 -2.16 -17.39
N GLU A 182 -3.50 -1.25 -18.10
CA GLU A 182 -4.00 0.07 -18.47
C GLU A 182 -4.06 0.20 -20.01
N PRO A 183 -4.94 -0.57 -20.69
CA PRO A 183 -5.17 -0.38 -22.13
C PRO A 183 -5.75 1.01 -22.42
N ASP A 184 -5.57 1.49 -23.65
CA ASP A 184 -6.19 2.74 -24.10
C ASP A 184 -7.72 2.61 -24.09
N PRO A 185 -8.46 3.40 -23.29
CA PRO A 185 -9.92 3.34 -23.24
C PRO A 185 -10.61 3.52 -24.59
N ALA A 186 -9.98 4.23 -25.55
CA ALA A 186 -10.54 4.41 -26.89
C ALA A 186 -10.49 3.12 -27.74
N SER A 187 -9.64 2.16 -27.36
CA SER A 187 -9.45 0.88 -28.06
C SER A 187 -10.25 -0.28 -27.45
N GLU A 188 -10.96 -0.04 -26.34
CA GLU A 188 -11.64 -1.08 -25.59
C GLU A 188 -12.91 -1.61 -26.28
N ASP A 189 -13.11 -2.92 -26.18
CA ASP A 189 -14.35 -3.58 -26.63
C ASP A 189 -15.34 -3.65 -25.46
N LEU A 190 -16.35 -2.77 -25.49
CA LEU A 190 -17.38 -2.69 -24.46
C LEU A 190 -18.19 -3.98 -24.30
N THR A 191 -18.36 -4.76 -25.37
CA THR A 191 -19.08 -6.04 -25.31
C THR A 191 -18.25 -7.06 -24.56
N ALA A 192 -16.99 -7.23 -24.96
CA ALA A 192 -16.07 -8.16 -24.31
C ALA A 192 -15.85 -7.84 -22.82
N LEU A 193 -15.72 -6.54 -22.48
CA LEU A 193 -15.63 -6.10 -21.08
C LEU A 193 -16.91 -6.41 -20.29
N SER A 194 -18.08 -6.19 -20.89
CA SER A 194 -19.37 -6.48 -20.26
C SER A 194 -19.55 -7.98 -20.01
N ASP A 195 -19.27 -8.81 -21.01
CA ASP A 195 -19.37 -10.27 -20.90
C ASP A 195 -18.44 -10.81 -19.81
N ARG A 196 -17.19 -10.34 -19.79
CA ARG A 196 -16.21 -10.74 -18.77
C ARG A 196 -16.64 -10.29 -17.37
N TYR A 197 -17.16 -9.08 -17.24
CA TYR A 197 -17.69 -8.57 -15.97
C TYR A 197 -18.85 -9.45 -15.48
N GLN A 198 -19.81 -9.77 -16.33
CA GLN A 198 -20.97 -10.59 -15.98
C GLN A 198 -20.56 -12.00 -15.52
N GLN A 199 -19.63 -12.63 -16.22
CA GLN A 199 -19.11 -13.94 -15.85
C GLN A 199 -18.50 -13.94 -14.44
N ILE A 200 -17.66 -12.95 -14.14
CA ILE A 200 -17.01 -12.83 -12.82
C ILE A 200 -18.04 -12.47 -11.74
N ALA A 201 -18.96 -11.54 -12.03
CA ALA A 201 -19.98 -11.10 -11.09
C ALA A 201 -20.89 -12.25 -10.64
N TYR A 202 -21.26 -13.14 -11.57
CA TYR A 202 -22.03 -14.34 -11.25
C TYR A 202 -21.27 -15.29 -10.31
N GLN A 203 -20.02 -15.62 -10.65
CA GLN A 203 -19.17 -16.48 -9.82
C GLN A 203 -18.95 -15.88 -8.43
N TRP A 204 -18.70 -14.57 -8.37
CA TRP A 204 -18.53 -13.86 -7.11
C TRP A 204 -19.79 -13.92 -6.25
N LYS A 205 -20.99 -13.74 -6.82
CA LYS A 205 -22.26 -13.81 -6.08
C LYS A 205 -22.47 -15.17 -5.40
N LEU A 206 -22.13 -16.26 -6.10
CA LEU A 206 -22.21 -17.61 -5.53
C LEU A 206 -21.23 -17.81 -4.37
N LEU A 207 -19.96 -17.44 -4.57
CA LEU A 207 -18.91 -17.56 -3.56
C LEU A 207 -19.15 -16.65 -2.35
N ASP A 208 -19.61 -15.43 -2.57
CA ASP A 208 -19.94 -14.46 -1.52
C ASP A 208 -21.08 -14.96 -0.63
N THR A 209 -22.09 -15.60 -1.23
CA THR A 209 -23.19 -16.24 -0.49
C THR A 209 -22.66 -17.35 0.43
N GLU A 210 -21.79 -18.23 -0.08
CA GLU A 210 -21.21 -19.32 0.70
C GLU A 210 -20.28 -18.80 1.80
N MET A 211 -19.40 -17.86 1.48
CA MET A 211 -18.50 -17.21 2.46
C MET A 211 -19.29 -16.53 3.58
N THR A 212 -20.31 -15.75 3.24
CA THR A 212 -21.17 -15.06 4.22
C THR A 212 -21.86 -16.07 5.14
N HIS A 213 -22.38 -17.17 4.57
CA HIS A 213 -23.01 -18.22 5.36
C HIS A 213 -22.02 -18.89 6.33
N LEU A 214 -20.82 -19.22 5.87
CA LEU A 214 -19.77 -19.83 6.70
C LEU A 214 -19.29 -18.89 7.80
N GLN A 215 -19.09 -17.60 7.50
CA GLN A 215 -18.71 -16.58 8.47
C GLN A 215 -19.76 -16.44 9.58
N GLU A 216 -21.05 -16.35 9.23
CA GLU A 216 -22.13 -16.27 10.22
C GLU A 216 -22.25 -17.55 11.07
N ARG A 217 -22.02 -18.73 10.48
CA ARG A 217 -21.97 -19.99 11.24
C ARG A 217 -20.78 -20.02 12.19
N LEU A 218 -19.61 -19.61 11.74
CA LEU A 218 -18.40 -19.57 12.55
C LEU A 218 -18.57 -18.63 13.74
N LYS A 219 -19.08 -17.41 13.50
CA LYS A 219 -19.41 -16.44 14.56
C LYS A 219 -20.36 -17.03 15.59
N LYS A 220 -21.47 -17.65 15.16
CA LYS A 220 -22.43 -18.30 16.08
C LYS A 220 -21.78 -19.45 16.87
N ALA A 221 -20.93 -20.24 16.23
CA ALA A 221 -20.21 -21.34 16.88
C ALA A 221 -19.22 -20.81 17.92
N MET A 222 -18.40 -19.81 17.58
CA MET A 222 -17.45 -19.15 18.49
C MET A 222 -18.17 -18.55 19.72
N GLN A 223 -19.32 -17.90 19.50
CA GLN A 223 -20.17 -17.39 20.59
C GLN A 223 -20.70 -18.52 21.49
N ALA A 224 -21.25 -19.58 20.91
CA ALA A 224 -21.81 -20.70 21.68
C ALA A 224 -20.74 -21.49 22.43
N GLN A 225 -19.51 -21.55 21.91
CA GLN A 225 -18.37 -22.25 22.49
C GLN A 225 -17.51 -21.36 23.40
N ASN A 226 -17.83 -20.07 23.54
CA ASN A 226 -17.03 -19.08 24.26
C ASN A 226 -15.55 -19.00 23.80
N VAL A 227 -15.33 -19.08 22.50
CA VAL A 227 -14.00 -18.94 21.87
C VAL A 227 -13.89 -17.55 21.27
N SER A 228 -12.90 -16.76 21.72
CA SER A 228 -12.64 -15.41 21.20
C SER A 228 -11.67 -15.38 20.02
N GLU A 229 -10.84 -16.41 19.84
CA GLU A 229 -9.84 -16.47 18.78
C GLU A 229 -9.60 -17.92 18.30
N THR A 230 -9.31 -18.06 17.01
CA THR A 230 -8.87 -19.29 16.34
C THR A 230 -7.57 -18.99 15.60
N GLU A 231 -6.95 -19.99 14.96
CA GLU A 231 -5.77 -19.79 14.13
C GLU A 231 -5.95 -18.72 13.04
N VAL A 232 -7.18 -18.52 12.56
CA VAL A 232 -7.48 -17.64 11.41
C VAL A 232 -8.39 -16.46 11.76
N PHE A 233 -9.25 -16.58 12.77
CA PHE A 233 -10.31 -15.60 13.07
C PHE A 233 -10.30 -15.16 14.53
N GLU A 234 -10.50 -13.85 14.74
CA GLU A 234 -10.77 -13.22 16.03
C GLU A 234 -12.23 -12.74 16.10
N LEU A 235 -12.92 -12.99 17.21
CA LEU A 235 -14.27 -12.52 17.48
C LEU A 235 -14.25 -11.39 18.52
N SER A 236 -14.44 -10.16 18.06
CA SER A 236 -14.56 -8.97 18.92
C SER A 236 -16.00 -8.47 19.01
N SER A 237 -16.31 -7.75 20.10
CA SER A 237 -17.59 -7.05 20.26
C SER A 237 -17.35 -5.60 20.66
N TYR A 238 -18.19 -4.69 20.16
CA TYR A 238 -18.16 -3.28 20.54
C TYR A 238 -19.58 -2.75 20.72
N GLN A 239 -19.76 -1.83 21.66
CA GLN A 239 -21.02 -1.14 21.87
C GLN A 239 -20.95 0.25 21.23
N ARG A 240 -21.86 0.52 20.29
CA ARG A 240 -21.99 1.85 19.69
C ARG A 240 -23.18 2.58 20.31
N THR A 241 -22.91 3.61 21.11
CA THR A 241 -23.95 4.52 21.62
C THR A 241 -24.12 5.70 20.66
N SER A 242 -25.25 5.78 19.97
CA SER A 242 -25.62 6.98 19.20
C SER A 242 -26.58 7.85 20.01
N LYS A 243 -26.23 9.10 20.27
CA LYS A 243 -27.15 10.10 20.84
C LYS A 243 -27.78 10.89 19.70
N LYS A 244 -29.12 10.90 19.61
CA LYS A 244 -29.87 11.64 18.59
C LYS A 244 -30.74 12.70 19.29
N VAL A 245 -30.81 13.88 18.71
CA VAL A 245 -31.69 14.98 19.14
C VAL A 245 -32.40 15.54 17.90
N GLN A 246 -33.60 16.08 18.05
CA GLN A 246 -34.28 16.76 16.95
C GLN A 246 -33.56 18.06 16.60
N PHE A 247 -33.47 18.37 15.31
CA PHE A 247 -32.76 19.57 14.84
C PHE A 247 -33.37 20.85 15.41
N ASP A 248 -34.70 20.93 15.52
CA ASP A 248 -35.38 22.11 16.05
C ASP A 248 -35.02 22.38 17.53
N GLN A 249 -34.91 21.32 18.34
CA GLN A 249 -34.51 21.39 19.74
C GLN A 249 -33.06 21.85 19.86
N LEU A 250 -32.16 21.30 19.02
CA LEU A 250 -30.76 21.68 19.00
C LEU A 250 -30.60 23.15 18.58
N ALA A 251 -31.30 23.58 17.51
CA ALA A 251 -31.26 24.96 17.02
C ALA A 251 -31.77 25.96 18.06
N LYS A 252 -32.92 25.69 18.71
CA LYS A 252 -33.46 26.53 19.78
C LYS A 252 -32.51 26.63 20.97
N LEU A 253 -31.90 25.50 21.37
CA LEU A 253 -30.94 25.49 22.48
C LEU A 253 -29.68 26.28 22.13
N ALA A 254 -29.13 26.08 20.93
CA ALA A 254 -27.96 26.80 20.46
C ALA A 254 -28.20 28.31 20.47
N GLN A 255 -29.33 28.75 19.92
CA GLN A 255 -29.75 30.15 19.94
C GLN A 255 -29.90 30.69 21.38
N ALA A 256 -30.57 29.96 22.27
CA ALA A 256 -30.80 30.37 23.66
C ALA A 256 -29.50 30.44 24.50
N LYS A 257 -28.47 29.69 24.11
CA LYS A 257 -27.17 29.64 24.79
C LYS A 257 -26.10 30.47 24.09
N GLY A 258 -26.42 31.15 22.99
CA GLY A 258 -25.43 31.88 22.20
C GLY A 258 -24.35 30.97 21.62
N ILE A 259 -24.67 29.71 21.34
CA ILE A 259 -23.76 28.77 20.69
C ILE A 259 -23.88 28.98 19.18
N GLU A 260 -22.79 29.36 18.55
CA GLU A 260 -22.68 29.51 17.12
C GLU A 260 -22.44 28.14 16.46
N LEU A 261 -23.35 27.72 15.60
CA LEU A 261 -23.26 26.48 14.82
C LEU A 261 -23.11 26.87 13.34
N ASP A 262 -21.99 27.50 13.01
CA ASP A 262 -21.69 27.98 11.66
C ASP A 262 -20.88 26.94 10.89
N PHE A 263 -21.59 26.14 10.10
CA PHE A 263 -21.00 25.20 9.15
C PHE A 263 -21.96 25.01 7.97
N PRO A 264 -21.44 24.74 6.77
CA PRO A 264 -22.27 24.56 5.58
C PRO A 264 -23.16 23.34 5.73
N VAL A 265 -24.43 23.49 5.34
CA VAL A 265 -25.42 22.41 5.32
C VAL A 265 -25.83 22.17 3.88
N ALA A 266 -25.69 20.93 3.41
CA ALA A 266 -26.14 20.56 2.07
C ALA A 266 -27.66 20.70 1.97
N LEU A 267 -28.13 21.60 1.11
CA LEU A 267 -29.54 21.73 0.77
C LEU A 267 -29.95 20.56 -0.12
N THR A 268 -30.38 19.46 0.50
CA THR A 268 -30.93 18.30 -0.24
C THR A 268 -32.13 18.71 -1.08
N GLN A 269 -32.43 17.98 -2.16
CA GLN A 269 -33.60 18.24 -3.01
C GLN A 269 -34.91 18.34 -2.21
N LYS A 270 -35.05 17.57 -1.12
CA LYS A 270 -36.22 17.63 -0.23
C LYS A 270 -36.30 18.98 0.49
N LEU A 271 -35.20 19.44 1.09
CA LEU A 271 -35.15 20.74 1.78
C LEU A 271 -35.33 21.90 0.80
N GLN A 272 -34.74 21.81 -0.39
CA GLN A 272 -34.94 22.80 -1.44
C GLN A 272 -36.44 22.92 -1.81
N LYS A 273 -37.14 21.79 -1.93
CA LYS A 273 -38.58 21.78 -2.21
C LYS A 273 -39.42 22.36 -1.07
N GLU A 274 -39.05 22.10 0.19
CA GLU A 274 -39.75 22.63 1.36
C GLU A 274 -39.52 24.14 1.56
N LEU A 275 -38.31 24.62 1.31
CA LEU A 275 -37.95 26.04 1.41
C LEU A 275 -38.46 26.87 0.22
N GLY A 276 -38.57 26.26 -0.96
CA GLY A 276 -39.07 26.91 -2.17
C GLY A 276 -38.33 28.21 -2.49
N VAL A 277 -39.06 29.30 -2.68
CA VAL A 277 -38.49 30.63 -2.98
C VAL A 277 -37.68 31.23 -1.81
N MET A 278 -37.82 30.72 -0.59
CA MET A 278 -37.07 31.24 0.56
C MET A 278 -35.58 30.93 0.48
N ILE A 279 -35.15 30.02 -0.40
CA ILE A 279 -33.73 29.72 -0.65
C ILE A 279 -32.99 30.96 -1.14
N GLU A 280 -33.64 31.84 -1.90
CA GLU A 280 -33.06 33.09 -2.41
C GLU A 280 -32.61 34.05 -1.29
N GLN A 281 -33.10 33.85 -0.06
CA GLN A 281 -32.70 34.62 1.12
C GLN A 281 -31.42 34.08 1.77
N LEU A 282 -30.92 32.93 1.32
CA LEU A 282 -29.70 32.31 1.80
C LEU A 282 -28.56 32.55 0.79
N GLN A 283 -27.36 32.81 1.30
CA GLN A 283 -26.16 32.87 0.47
C GLN A 283 -25.70 31.44 0.17
N VAL A 284 -26.15 30.88 -0.96
CA VAL A 284 -25.83 29.51 -1.39
C VAL A 284 -24.65 29.53 -2.35
N GLU A 285 -23.64 28.70 -2.08
CA GLU A 285 -22.56 28.40 -3.03
C GLU A 285 -22.93 27.14 -3.82
N GLU A 286 -22.87 27.21 -5.15
CA GLU A 286 -23.18 26.08 -6.05
C GLU A 286 -21.90 25.58 -6.73
N ASP A 287 -21.52 24.34 -6.42
CA ASP A 287 -20.47 23.60 -7.14
C ASP A 287 -21.09 22.57 -8.08
N VAL A 288 -20.88 22.75 -9.39
CA VAL A 288 -21.34 21.79 -10.42
C VAL A 288 -20.20 20.83 -10.74
N THR A 289 -20.32 19.59 -10.27
CA THR A 289 -19.40 18.50 -10.61
C THR A 289 -20.09 17.44 -11.46
N THR A 290 -19.58 17.18 -12.67
CA THR A 290 -20.04 16.05 -13.48
C THR A 290 -19.43 14.76 -12.95
N ASN A 291 -20.27 13.86 -12.43
CA ASN A 291 -19.87 12.55 -11.96
C ASN A 291 -20.40 11.46 -12.88
N TRP A 292 -19.49 10.62 -13.39
CA TRP A 292 -19.86 9.46 -14.21
C TRP A 292 -20.13 8.26 -13.30
N ARG A 293 -21.23 7.55 -13.56
CA ARG A 293 -21.59 6.34 -12.83
C ARG A 293 -21.89 5.22 -13.82
N LEU A 294 -21.22 4.09 -13.63
CA LEU A 294 -21.60 2.83 -14.27
C LEU A 294 -22.65 2.13 -13.41
N SER A 295 -23.77 1.73 -14.02
CA SER A 295 -24.84 0.98 -13.35
C SER A 295 -25.20 -0.22 -14.21
N VAL A 296 -25.30 -1.40 -13.59
CA VAL A 296 -25.82 -2.60 -14.25
C VAL A 296 -27.33 -2.41 -14.44
N LYS A 297 -27.84 -2.60 -15.65
CA LYS A 297 -29.28 -2.65 -15.91
C LYS A 297 -29.79 -4.01 -15.45
N ASP A 298 -30.97 -4.09 -14.82
CA ASP A 298 -31.62 -5.37 -14.55
C ASP A 298 -31.78 -6.13 -15.87
N GLN A 299 -30.97 -7.18 -16.04
CA GLN A 299 -31.16 -8.18 -17.08
C GLN A 299 -31.94 -9.32 -16.45
N ASN A 300 -33.02 -9.77 -17.09
CA ASN A 300 -33.75 -10.96 -16.64
C ASN A 300 -32.75 -12.11 -16.46
N ASP A 301 -32.76 -12.75 -15.28
CA ASP A 301 -31.91 -13.88 -14.89
C ASP A 301 -32.06 -15.13 -15.80
N GLU A 302 -32.82 -15.05 -16.90
CA GLU A 302 -33.20 -16.17 -17.78
C GLU A 302 -32.19 -16.49 -18.91
N GLU A 303 -31.19 -15.63 -19.16
CA GLU A 303 -30.27 -15.78 -20.33
C GLU A 303 -28.79 -15.99 -19.99
N LEU A 304 -28.42 -16.39 -18.77
CA LEU A 304 -27.04 -16.81 -18.51
C LEU A 304 -26.85 -18.29 -18.91
N PRO A 305 -25.93 -18.60 -19.84
CA PRO A 305 -25.75 -19.96 -20.34
C PRO A 305 -25.21 -20.85 -19.21
N PHE A 306 -25.89 -21.99 -19.05
CA PHE A 306 -25.57 -23.09 -18.14
C PHE A 306 -24.11 -23.54 -18.18
#